data_AF-A0A3S0Z1J5-F1
#
_entry.id   AF-A0A3S0Z1J5-F1
#
_cell.length_a   1.000
_cell.length_b   1.000
_cell.length_c   1.000
_cell.angle_alpha   90.00
_cell.angle_beta   90.00
_cell.angle_gamma   90.00
#
_symmetry.space_group_name_H-M   'P 1'
#
loop_
_entity.id
_entity.type
_entity.pdbx_description
1 polymer ?
#
loop_
_entity_poly.entity_id
_entity_poly.type
_entity_poly.pdbx_seq_one_letter_code
_entity_poly.pdbx_strand_id
1 'polypeptide(L)'
;MSLELPISHKDKFECEGCGAKISHTFTIQDLEYESSDERGMGEETQYSFTEEVPCPQCGHLNEVAGEVWEYPDGAVNLVQLT
;
A
#
# COMPACT_ATOMS: atom_id res chain seq x y z
N MET A 1 17.82 -2.05 -6.49
CA MET A 1 18.04 -2.08 -5.03
C MET A 1 16.67 -2.13 -4.41
N SER A 2 16.38 -3.08 -3.52
CA SER A 2 15.04 -3.22 -2.94
C SER A 2 14.68 -2.03 -2.05
N LEU A 3 13.46 -1.50 -2.17
CA LEU A 3 12.89 -0.45 -1.31
C LEU A 3 13.26 -0.62 0.18
N GLU A 4 13.53 0.50 0.86
CA GLU A 4 13.72 0.50 2.31
C GLU A 4 12.37 0.32 3.02
N LEU A 5 12.17 -0.89 3.57
CA LEU A 5 11.02 -1.22 4.40
C LEU A 5 11.31 -0.92 5.89
N PRO A 6 10.29 -0.56 6.70
CA PRO A 6 8.89 -0.43 6.32
C PRO A 6 8.53 0.91 5.66
N ILE A 7 7.58 0.89 4.73
CA ILE A 7 6.99 2.10 4.14
C ILE A 7 5.78 2.51 4.98
N SER A 8 5.74 3.78 5.40
CA SER A 8 4.61 4.36 6.14
C SER A 8 3.76 5.21 5.22
N HIS A 9 2.52 4.79 4.95
CA HIS A 9 1.55 5.54 4.14
C HIS A 9 0.27 5.79 4.92
N LYS A 10 -0.24 7.03 4.90
CA LYS A 10 -1.49 7.36 5.58
C LYS A 10 -2.58 7.61 4.56
N ASP A 11 -3.61 6.78 4.63
CA ASP A 11 -4.77 6.91 3.75
C ASP A 11 -6.08 6.72 4.49
N LYS A 12 -7.18 6.94 3.78
CA LYS A 12 -8.54 6.78 4.27
C LYS A 12 -9.30 5.81 3.39
N PHE A 13 -10.01 4.89 4.01
CA PHE A 13 -10.89 3.94 3.34
C PHE A 13 -12.22 3.86 4.07
N GLU A 14 -13.22 3.28 3.40
CA GLU A 14 -14.54 3.09 3.97
C GLU A 14 -14.69 1.65 4.48
N CYS A 15 -15.21 1.50 5.69
CA CYS A 15 -15.41 0.18 6.29
C CYS A 15 -16.56 -0.56 5.60
N GLU A 16 -16.32 -1.78 5.12
CA GLU A 16 -17.35 -2.60 4.45
C GLU A 16 -18.51 -3.00 5.39
N GLY A 17 -18.22 -3.13 6.69
CA GLY A 17 -19.23 -3.55 7.67
C GLY A 17 -20.19 -2.45 8.11
N CYS A 18 -19.77 -1.17 8.11
CA CYS A 18 -20.61 -0.07 8.64
C CYS A 18 -20.61 1.22 7.82
N GLY A 19 -19.82 1.32 6.75
CA GLY A 19 -19.68 2.52 5.92
C GLY A 19 -18.95 3.68 6.61
N ALA A 20 -18.32 3.45 7.77
CA ALA A 20 -17.55 4.49 8.44
C ALA A 20 -16.23 4.76 7.71
N LYS A 21 -15.86 6.03 7.55
CA LYS A 21 -14.57 6.44 6.98
C LYS A 21 -13.47 6.32 8.03
N ILE A 22 -12.54 5.41 7.81
CA ILE A 22 -11.40 5.15 8.69
C ILE A 22 -10.18 5.83 8.08
N SER A 23 -9.42 6.56 8.89
CA SER A 23 -8.08 7.02 8.51
C SER A 23 -7.06 6.12 9.21
N HIS A 24 -6.25 5.42 8.43
CA HIS A 24 -5.27 4.45 8.95
C HIS A 24 -3.87 4.77 8.41
N THR A 25 -2.85 4.43 9.19
CA THR A 25 -1.45 4.52 8.74
C THR A 25 -0.96 3.11 8.47
N PHE A 26 -0.90 2.77 7.19
CA PHE A 26 -0.42 1.50 6.68
C PHE A 26 1.09 1.44 6.90
N THR A 27 1.55 0.35 7.51
CA THR A 27 2.97 0.10 7.76
C THR A 27 3.37 -1.12 6.97
N ILE A 28 3.74 -0.88 5.72
CA ILE A 28 4.02 -1.92 4.73
C ILE A 28 5.39 -2.51 5.04
N GLN A 29 5.40 -3.73 5.57
CA GLN A 29 6.61 -4.47 5.96
C GLN A 29 6.97 -5.57 4.97
N ASP A 30 6.02 -5.96 4.13
CA ASP A 30 6.16 -6.99 3.11
C ASP A 30 5.53 -6.47 1.81
N LEU A 31 6.21 -6.75 0.71
CA LEU A 31 5.83 -6.33 -0.63
C LEU A 31 5.94 -7.55 -1.54
N GLU A 32 4.86 -7.84 -2.26
CA GLU A 32 4.87 -8.88 -3.28
C GLU A 32 5.12 -8.23 -4.65
N TYR A 33 6.10 -8.75 -5.40
CA TYR A 33 6.39 -8.23 -6.73
C TYR A 33 5.26 -8.58 -7.70
N GLU A 34 4.72 -7.56 -8.39
CA GLU A 34 3.69 -7.73 -9.42
C GLU A 34 4.30 -7.65 -10.82
N SER A 35 4.98 -6.55 -11.12
CA SER A 35 5.48 -6.27 -12.47
C SER A 35 6.63 -5.26 -12.44
N SER A 36 7.34 -5.16 -13.57
CA SER A 36 8.30 -4.08 -13.78
C SER A 36 8.39 -3.69 -15.25
N ASP A 37 8.68 -2.41 -15.48
CA ASP A 37 8.80 -1.81 -16.79
C ASP A 37 10.02 -0.87 -16.86
N GLU A 38 10.84 -0.98 -17.91
CA GLU A 38 11.94 -0.04 -18.14
C GLU A 38 11.40 1.32 -18.60
N ARG A 39 11.75 2.38 -17.88
CA ARG A 39 11.43 3.78 -18.19
C ARG A 39 12.71 4.61 -18.27
N GLY A 40 12.58 5.88 -18.61
CA GLY A 40 13.73 6.74 -18.94
C GLY A 40 14.80 6.89 -17.84
N MET A 41 14.43 6.80 -16.55
CA MET A 41 15.34 6.94 -15.41
C MET A 41 15.68 5.62 -14.73
N GLY A 42 15.25 4.48 -15.27
CA GLY A 42 15.45 3.16 -14.68
C GLY A 42 14.19 2.29 -14.76
N GLU A 43 14.21 1.19 -14.05
CA GLU A 43 13.07 0.28 -13.90
C GLU A 43 12.03 0.91 -12.97
N GLU A 44 10.77 0.92 -13.40
CA GLU A 44 9.62 1.14 -12.54
C GLU A 44 9.14 -0.23 -12.07
N THR A 45 9.11 -0.46 -10.76
CA THR A 45 8.65 -1.74 -10.21
C THR A 45 7.35 -1.54 -9.45
N GLN A 46 6.37 -2.38 -9.74
CA GLN A 46 5.09 -2.43 -9.05
C GLN A 46 5.12 -3.56 -8.04
N TYR A 47 4.70 -3.25 -6.82
CA TYR A 47 4.51 -4.19 -5.74
C TYR A 47 3.08 -4.14 -5.24
N SER A 48 2.53 -5.26 -4.79
CA SER A 48 1.26 -5.35 -4.08
C SER A 48 1.50 -5.57 -2.58
N PHE A 49 0.57 -5.09 -1.76
CA PHE A 49 0.54 -5.34 -0.32
C PHE A 49 -0.90 -5.48 0.17
N THR A 50 -1.06 -6.17 1.29
CA THR A 50 -2.33 -6.31 2.00
C THR A 50 -2.14 -6.08 3.49
N GLU A 51 -3.10 -5.41 4.12
CA GLU A 51 -3.11 -5.18 5.57
C GLU A 51 -4.53 -5.34 6.12
N GLU A 52 -4.67 -6.10 7.20
CA GLU A 52 -5.95 -6.26 7.90
C GLU A 52 -6.14 -5.13 8.93
N VAL A 53 -7.14 -4.27 8.71
CA VAL A 53 -7.41 -3.11 9.54
C VAL A 53 -8.75 -3.26 10.28
N PRO A 54 -8.73 -3.39 11.62
CA PRO A 54 -9.96 -3.46 12.41
C PRO A 54 -10.65 -2.10 12.45
N CYS A 55 -11.95 -2.08 12.16
CA CYS A 55 -12.76 -0.87 12.23
C CYS A 55 -12.98 -0.47 13.70
N PRO A 56 -12.59 0.75 14.11
CA PRO A 56 -12.77 1.22 15.48
C PRO A 56 -14.25 1.49 15.83
N GLN A 57 -15.17 1.51 14.86
CA GLN A 57 -16.60 1.77 15.09
C GLN A 57 -17.41 0.48 15.28
N CYS A 58 -17.25 -0.51 14.40
CA CYS A 58 -18.04 -1.74 14.43
C CYS A 58 -17.24 -3.01 14.76
N GLY A 59 -15.91 -2.92 14.83
CA GLY A 59 -15.03 -4.07 15.06
C GLY A 59 -14.87 -5.00 13.86
N HIS A 60 -15.43 -4.66 12.70
CA HIS A 60 -15.24 -5.42 11.46
C HIS A 60 -13.78 -5.33 10.98
N LEU A 61 -13.20 -6.46 10.60
CA LEU A 61 -11.84 -6.53 10.06
C LEU A 61 -11.90 -6.27 8.56
N ASN A 62 -11.32 -5.15 8.12
CA ASN A 62 -11.29 -4.78 6.71
C ASN A 62 -9.97 -5.25 6.13
N GLU A 63 -10.01 -6.06 5.09
CA GLU A 63 -8.82 -6.43 4.32
C GLU A 63 -8.57 -5.32 3.30
N VAL A 64 -7.53 -4.52 3.51
CA VAL A 64 -7.19 -3.42 2.63
C VAL A 64 -5.99 -3.84 1.78
N ALA A 65 -6.18 -3.87 0.47
CA ALA A 65 -5.12 -4.10 -0.50
C ALA A 65 -4.63 -2.77 -1.08
N GLY A 66 -3.38 -2.74 -1.49
CA GLY A 66 -2.82 -1.61 -2.20
C GLY A 66 -1.59 -1.99 -3.00
N GLU A 67 -1.06 -1.00 -3.70
CA GLU A 67 0.09 -1.10 -4.57
C GLU A 67 1.12 -0.04 -4.20
N VAL A 68 2.40 -0.41 -4.29
CA VAL A 68 3.54 0.48 -4.16
C VAL A 68 4.29 0.48 -5.48
N TRP A 69 4.54 1.67 -6.00
CA TRP A 69 5.33 1.88 -7.21
C TRP A 69 6.69 2.44 -6.83
N GLU A 70 7.75 1.75 -7.23
CA GLU A 70 9.15 2.17 -7.08
C GLU A 70 9.62 2.80 -8.39
N TYR A 71 9.96 4.09 -8.39
CA TYR A 71 10.59 4.74 -9.54
C TYR A 71 11.21 6.10 -9.18
N PRO A 72 12.49 6.33 -9.48
CA PRO A 72 13.48 5.37 -10.00
C PRO A 72 13.86 4.32 -8.93
N ASP A 73 14.69 3.34 -9.30
CA ASP A 73 15.20 2.30 -8.39
C ASP A 73 15.65 2.88 -7.03
N GLY A 74 15.15 2.31 -5.95
CA GLY A 74 15.36 2.69 -4.57
C GLY A 74 14.43 3.78 -4.02
N ALA A 75 13.45 4.28 -4.78
CA ALA A 75 12.56 5.37 -4.34
C ALA A 75 11.08 5.06 -4.53
N VAL A 76 10.28 5.25 -3.48
CA VAL A 76 8.81 5.19 -3.56
C VAL A 76 8.29 6.34 -4.40
N ASN A 77 7.64 6.03 -5.50
CA ASN A 77 6.97 6.97 -6.40
C ASN A 77 5.50 7.19 -5.99
N LEU A 78 4.75 6.11 -5.74
CA LEU A 78 3.34 6.16 -5.41
C LEU A 78 2.94 5.00 -4.49
N VAL A 79 2.03 5.27 -3.55
CA VAL A 79 1.30 4.25 -2.80
C VAL A 79 -0.19 4.49 -3.04
N GLN A 80 -0.91 3.47 -3.47
CA GLN A 80 -2.33 3.56 -3.80
C GLN A 80 -3.09 2.36 -3.25
N LEU A 81 -4.25 2.61 -2.62
CA LEU A 81 -5.16 1.54 -2.21
C LEU A 81 -6.05 1.09 -3.38
N THR A 82 -6.39 -0.20 -3.43
CA THR A 82 -7.17 -0.83 -4.51
C THR A 82 -8.64 -1.03 -4.16
#